data_AF-A0A6N9DHV0-F1
#
_entry.id   AF-A0A6N9DHV0-F1
#
_cell.length_a   1.000
_cell.length_b   1.000
_cell.length_c   1.000
_cell.angle_alpha   90.00
_cell.angle_beta   90.00
_cell.angle_gamma   90.00
#
_symmetry.space_group_name_H-M   'P 1'
#
loop_
_entity.id
_entity.type
_entity.pdbx_description
1 polymer ?
#
loop_
_entity_poly.entity_id
_entity_poly.type
_entity_poly.pdbx_seq_one_letter_code
_entity_poly.pdbx_strand_id
1 'polypeptide(L)'
;WRRETGQANGMKFDRSGRLFACEGGANRVVEIDVSNPNDHPTIIADNLDGAAINMPNDLDIDGQGRIYFSDPNYSDKPNNLPHESVYLAEHIFGGNWTVKRVTFDANRPNGVLLSA
;
A
#
# COMPACT_ATOMS: atom_id res chain seq x y z
N TRP A 1 15.20 9.66 -10.15
CA TRP A 1 14.63 10.19 -8.90
C TRP A 1 13.26 10.79 -9.24
N ARG A 2 12.26 10.66 -8.37
CA ARG A 2 10.86 11.09 -8.61
C ARG A 2 10.49 12.22 -7.64
N ARG A 3 9.63 13.15 -8.07
CA ARG A 3 9.02 14.20 -7.22
C ARG A 3 7.55 13.86 -6.93
N GLU A 4 6.97 14.58 -5.97
CA GLU A 4 5.52 14.52 -5.69
C GLU A 4 5.05 13.09 -5.38
N THR A 5 5.83 12.37 -4.56
CA THR A 5 5.64 10.96 -4.23
C THR A 5 4.48 10.69 -3.27
N GLY A 6 3.61 11.67 -3.03
CA GLY A 6 2.50 11.51 -2.09
C GLY A 6 2.93 11.11 -0.68
N GLN A 7 4.10 11.59 -0.21
CA GLN A 7 4.73 11.18 1.05
C GLN A 7 5.04 9.66 1.10
N ALA A 8 5.73 9.16 0.08
CA ALA A 8 6.17 7.76 0.04
C ALA A 8 7.05 7.38 1.24
N ASN A 9 6.77 6.23 1.87
CA ASN A 9 7.54 5.74 3.01
C ASN A 9 8.05 4.30 2.79
N GLY A 10 7.26 3.29 3.13
CA GLY A 10 7.57 1.89 2.89
C GLY A 10 7.64 1.57 1.40
N MET A 11 8.73 0.92 0.99
CA MET A 11 9.00 0.56 -0.39
C MET A 11 9.61 -0.83 -0.47
N LYS A 12 9.21 -1.62 -1.48
CA LYS A 12 9.79 -2.93 -1.72
C LYS A 12 9.80 -3.28 -3.19
N PHE A 13 10.87 -3.93 -3.63
CA PHE A 13 10.93 -4.58 -4.92
C PHE A 13 10.30 -5.96 -4.83
N ASP A 14 9.48 -6.32 -5.83
CA ASP A 14 9.08 -7.71 -6.02
C ASP A 14 10.20 -8.54 -6.68
N ARG A 15 9.94 -9.84 -6.87
CA ARG A 15 10.90 -10.76 -7.50
C ARG A 15 11.16 -10.47 -8.99
N SER A 16 10.30 -9.68 -9.61
CA SER A 16 10.41 -9.26 -11.02
C SER A 16 11.10 -7.89 -11.15
N GLY A 17 11.53 -7.28 -10.04
CA GLY A 17 12.19 -5.97 -10.04
C GLY A 17 11.23 -4.78 -10.17
N ARG A 18 9.92 -4.98 -9.99
CA ARG A 18 8.93 -3.89 -9.93
C ARG A 18 8.96 -3.26 -8.54
N LEU A 19 8.94 -1.93 -8.48
CA LEU A 19 8.98 -1.19 -7.23
C LEU A 19 7.56 -0.85 -6.76
N PHE A 20 7.22 -1.25 -5.54
CA PHE A 20 5.98 -0.87 -4.88
C PHE A 20 6.26 0.11 -3.75
N ALA A 21 5.36 1.07 -3.55
CA ALA A 21 5.49 2.11 -2.54
C ALA A 21 4.15 2.43 -1.87
N CYS A 22 4.18 2.64 -0.56
CA CYS A 22 3.10 3.26 0.20
C CYS A 22 3.22 4.78 0.10
N GLU A 23 2.28 5.44 -0.59
CA GLU A 23 2.15 6.90 -0.66
C GLU A 23 1.10 7.37 0.35
N GLY A 24 1.49 7.44 1.63
CA GLY A 24 0.56 7.70 2.73
C GLY A 24 -0.21 9.01 2.59
N GLY A 25 0.45 10.09 2.19
CA GLY A 25 -0.18 11.39 2.00
C GLY A 25 -1.14 11.46 0.81
N ALA A 26 -1.09 10.48 -0.09
CA ALA A 26 -2.02 10.31 -1.20
C ALA A 26 -3.03 9.18 -0.98
N ASN A 27 -3.08 8.59 0.24
CA ASN A 27 -3.99 7.51 0.62
C ASN A 27 -3.93 6.30 -0.35
N ARG A 28 -2.73 5.92 -0.82
CA ARG A 28 -2.60 4.84 -1.82
C ARG A 28 -1.31 4.04 -1.74
N VAL A 29 -1.36 2.81 -2.22
CA VAL A 29 -0.22 1.95 -2.57
C VAL A 29 -0.10 1.93 -4.08
N VAL A 30 1.13 2.07 -4.58
CA VAL A 30 1.39 2.19 -6.03
C VAL A 30 2.54 1.31 -6.50
N GLU A 31 2.50 0.94 -7.77
CA GLU A 31 3.63 0.41 -8.53
C GLU A 31 4.29 1.55 -9.31
N ILE A 32 5.61 1.66 -9.21
CA ILE A 32 6.43 2.68 -9.87
C ILE A 32 7.23 2.00 -10.98
N ASP A 33 7.10 2.51 -12.22
CA ASP A 33 8.03 2.18 -13.30
C ASP A 33 9.39 2.82 -13.00
N VAL A 34 10.36 2.01 -12.60
CA VAL A 34 11.71 2.48 -12.28
C VAL A 34 12.49 2.96 -13.52
N SER A 35 12.05 2.59 -14.72
CA SER A 35 12.64 3.04 -15.98
C SER A 35 12.16 4.45 -16.34
N ASN A 36 10.91 4.76 -16.02
CA ASN A 36 10.28 6.08 -16.22
C ASN A 36 9.72 6.63 -14.90
N PRO A 37 10.57 6.90 -13.90
CA PRO A 37 10.12 7.20 -12.54
C PRO A 37 9.40 8.55 -12.40
N ASN A 38 9.29 9.35 -13.47
CA ASN A 38 8.51 10.60 -13.47
C ASN A 38 7.10 10.43 -14.03
N ASP A 39 6.79 9.27 -14.61
CA ASP A 39 5.45 8.95 -15.08
C ASP A 39 4.52 8.72 -13.90
N HIS A 40 3.20 8.79 -14.17
CA HIS A 40 2.22 8.50 -13.15
C HIS A 40 2.33 7.03 -12.72
N PRO A 41 2.42 6.76 -11.41
CA PRO A 41 2.53 5.39 -10.94
C PRO A 41 1.18 4.68 -11.11
N THR A 42 1.21 3.36 -11.19
CA THR A 42 -0.01 2.54 -11.28
C THR A 42 -0.58 2.36 -9.88
N ILE A 43 -1.87 2.67 -9.69
CA ILE A 43 -2.53 2.51 -8.39
C ILE A 43 -2.82 1.03 -8.16
N ILE A 44 -2.39 0.53 -7.01
CA ILE A 44 -2.58 -0.87 -6.59
C ILE A 44 -3.69 -0.97 -5.53
N ALA A 45 -3.74 0.00 -4.62
CA ALA A 45 -4.77 0.09 -3.60
C ALA A 45 -4.95 1.55 -3.17
N ASP A 46 -6.17 2.07 -3.21
CA ASP A 46 -6.53 3.38 -2.67
C ASP A 46 -7.87 3.36 -1.91
N ASN A 47 -8.54 2.20 -1.89
CA ASN A 47 -9.88 2.03 -1.38
C ASN A 47 -10.07 0.67 -0.71
N LEU A 48 -10.92 0.65 0.32
CA LEU A 48 -11.48 -0.54 0.92
C LEU A 48 -12.98 -0.32 1.15
N ASP A 49 -13.81 -1.23 0.65
CA ASP A 49 -15.28 -1.22 0.84
C ASP A 49 -15.96 0.11 0.49
N GLY A 50 -15.45 0.82 -0.52
CA GLY A 50 -16.01 2.09 -1.00
C GLY A 50 -15.47 3.33 -0.28
N ALA A 51 -14.61 3.19 0.72
CA ALA A 51 -13.95 4.30 1.41
C ALA A 51 -12.44 4.32 1.11
N ALA A 52 -11.86 5.52 1.03
CA ALA A 52 -10.41 5.66 0.90
C ALA A 52 -9.69 5.02 2.09
N ILE A 53 -8.55 4.40 1.87
CA ILE A 53 -7.69 3.93 2.97
C ILE A 53 -7.12 5.12 3.76
N ASN A 54 -6.59 4.89 4.96
CA ASN A 54 -5.96 5.93 5.77
C ASN A 54 -4.58 6.29 5.18
N MET A 55 -3.51 6.23 5.95
CA MET A 55 -2.18 6.66 5.53
C MET A 55 -1.27 5.43 5.40
N PRO A 56 -1.34 4.66 4.28
CA PRO A 56 -0.53 3.47 4.13
C PRO A 56 0.95 3.79 4.36
N ASN A 57 1.64 2.96 5.14
CA ASN A 57 2.96 3.31 5.65
C ASN A 57 4.05 2.32 5.27
N ASP A 58 3.94 1.07 5.72
CA ASP A 58 4.93 0.01 5.44
C ASP A 58 4.27 -1.13 4.65
N LEU A 59 5.07 -1.81 3.82
CA LEU A 59 4.59 -2.96 3.05
C LEU A 59 5.62 -4.09 2.97
N ASP A 60 5.10 -5.30 2.76
CA ASP A 60 5.87 -6.48 2.35
C ASP A 60 5.13 -7.26 1.25
N ILE A 61 5.87 -8.02 0.45
CA ILE A 61 5.38 -8.76 -0.72
C ILE A 61 5.70 -10.22 -0.53
N ASP A 62 4.68 -11.07 -0.64
CA ASP A 62 4.85 -12.52 -0.47
C ASP A 62 5.35 -13.22 -1.74
N GLY A 63 5.59 -14.54 -1.62
CA GLY A 63 6.06 -15.35 -2.75
C GLY A 63 5.09 -15.47 -3.93
N GLN A 64 3.82 -15.09 -3.76
CA GLN A 64 2.78 -15.06 -4.80
C GLN A 64 2.60 -13.67 -5.41
N GLY A 65 3.36 -12.66 -4.96
CA GLY A 65 3.25 -11.29 -5.44
C GLY A 65 2.08 -10.51 -4.81
N ARG A 66 1.49 -11.02 -3.72
CA ARG A 66 0.47 -10.29 -2.97
C ARG A 66 1.14 -9.31 -2.00
N ILE A 67 0.52 -8.16 -1.79
CA ILE A 67 1.11 -7.06 -1.03
C ILE A 67 0.37 -6.92 0.30
N TYR A 68 1.09 -7.12 1.39
CA TYR A 68 0.61 -6.81 2.73
C TYR A 68 1.09 -5.42 3.10
N PHE A 69 0.21 -4.56 3.60
CA PHE A 69 0.60 -3.21 3.97
C PHE A 69 -0.15 -2.71 5.20
N SER A 70 0.53 -1.91 6.01
CA SER A 70 -0.04 -1.25 7.18
C SER A 70 -0.71 0.06 6.76
N ASP A 71 -1.86 0.34 7.36
CA ASP A 71 -2.66 1.55 7.12
C ASP A 71 -2.93 2.31 8.43
N PRO A 72 -1.88 2.79 9.13
CA PRO A 72 -2.04 3.66 10.28
C PRO A 72 -2.58 5.03 9.85
N ASN A 73 -3.04 5.83 10.81
CA ASN A 73 -3.22 7.26 10.59
C ASN A 73 -2.28 8.06 11.51
N TYR A 74 -1.22 8.61 10.91
CA TYR A 74 -0.26 9.48 11.59
C TYR A 74 -0.56 10.97 11.43
N SER A 75 -1.68 11.33 10.80
CA SER A 75 -2.10 12.72 10.65
C SER A 75 -2.97 13.18 11.83
N ASP A 76 -3.17 14.50 11.95
CA ASP A 76 -4.14 15.08 12.88
C ASP A 76 -5.60 14.99 12.38
N LYS A 77 -5.82 14.44 11.18
CA LYS A 77 -7.16 14.28 10.60
C LYS A 77 -7.79 12.98 11.12
N PRO A 78 -9.14 12.91 11.20
CA PRO A 78 -9.83 11.66 11.44
C PRO A 78 -9.47 10.60 10.40
N ASN A 79 -9.59 9.33 10.79
CA ASN A 79 -9.41 8.20 9.87
C ASN A 79 -10.47 8.24 8.76
N ASN A 80 -10.09 7.84 7.56
CA ASN A 80 -11.02 7.61 6.45
C ASN A 80 -11.81 6.30 6.66
N LEU A 81 -11.18 5.31 7.29
CA LEU A 81 -11.80 4.05 7.71
C LEU A 81 -12.04 4.05 9.24
N PRO A 82 -13.05 3.33 9.76
CA PRO A 82 -13.35 3.29 11.18
C PRO A 82 -12.32 2.49 12.01
N HIS A 83 -11.19 2.11 11.40
CA HIS A 83 -10.14 1.30 11.99
C HIS A 83 -8.80 1.60 11.32
N GLU A 84 -7.73 1.18 11.98
CA GLU A 84 -6.39 1.07 11.42
C GLU A 84 -6.03 -0.40 11.41
N SER A 85 -5.44 -0.90 10.32
CA SER A 85 -5.24 -2.34 10.15
C SER A 85 -4.14 -2.62 9.12
N VAL A 86 -3.75 -3.89 9.06
CA VAL A 86 -3.00 -4.42 7.94
C VAL A 86 -4.01 -4.91 6.90
N TYR A 87 -3.73 -4.59 5.65
CA TYR A 87 -4.51 -5.01 4.48
C TYR A 87 -3.67 -5.90 3.57
N LEU A 88 -4.36 -6.64 2.71
CA LEU A 88 -3.78 -7.48 1.68
C LEU A 88 -4.35 -7.05 0.34
N ALA A 89 -3.48 -6.55 -0.54
CA ALA A 89 -3.77 -6.31 -1.95
C ALA A 89 -3.34 -7.53 -2.77
N GLU A 90 -4.25 -8.05 -3.59
CA GLU A 90 -4.02 -9.26 -4.38
C GLU A 90 -4.56 -9.10 -5.81
N HIS A 91 -3.83 -9.68 -6.76
CA HIS A 91 -4.21 -9.67 -8.16
C HIS A 91 -5.52 -10.43 -8.38
N ILE A 92 -6.40 -9.86 -9.21
CA ILE A 92 -7.58 -10.53 -9.73
C ILE A 92 -7.48 -10.62 -11.26
N PHE A 93 -8.43 -11.34 -11.87
CA PHE A 93 -8.48 -11.51 -13.32
C PHE A 93 -8.45 -10.17 -14.07
N GLY A 94 -7.66 -10.11 -15.15
CA GLY A 94 -7.52 -8.90 -15.98
C GLY A 94 -6.45 -7.92 -15.52
N GLY A 95 -5.60 -8.28 -14.55
CA GLY A 95 -4.51 -7.41 -14.07
C GLY A 95 -4.95 -6.37 -13.04
N ASN A 96 -6.22 -6.42 -12.61
CA ASN A 96 -6.75 -5.58 -11.55
C ASN A 96 -6.32 -6.07 -10.17
N TRP A 97 -6.62 -5.28 -9.15
CA TRP A 97 -6.33 -5.58 -7.76
C TRP A 97 -7.59 -5.54 -6.91
N THR A 98 -7.59 -6.32 -5.84
CA THR A 98 -8.57 -6.21 -4.76
C THR A 98 -7.85 -6.04 -3.43
N VAL A 99 -8.51 -5.39 -2.47
CA VAL A 99 -7.97 -5.11 -1.13
C VAL A 99 -8.89 -5.75 -0.10
N LYS A 100 -8.30 -6.44 0.88
CA LYS A 100 -9.03 -7.00 2.03
C LYS A 100 -8.34 -6.70 3.34
N ARG A 101 -9.14 -6.55 4.39
CA ARG A 101 -8.65 -6.42 5.76
C ARG A 101 -8.20 -7.76 6.33
N VAL A 102 -7.01 -7.81 6.93
CA VAL A 102 -6.44 -9.05 7.49
C VAL A 102 -6.17 -9.02 9.00
N THR A 103 -6.25 -7.86 9.64
CA THR A 103 -6.19 -7.72 11.12
C THR A 103 -7.41 -6.98 11.64
N PHE A 104 -7.90 -7.31 12.83
CA PHE A 104 -9.14 -6.74 13.38
C PHE A 104 -8.99 -6.04 14.73
N ASP A 105 -7.82 -6.16 15.35
CA ASP A 105 -7.45 -5.72 16.70
C ASP A 105 -6.17 -4.87 16.73
N ALA A 106 -5.69 -4.45 15.56
CA ALA A 106 -4.52 -3.59 15.44
C ALA A 106 -4.81 -2.15 15.87
N ASN A 107 -3.81 -1.50 16.47
CA ASN A 107 -3.81 -0.07 16.77
C ASN A 107 -2.51 0.52 16.25
N ARG A 108 -2.58 1.45 15.29
CA ARG A 108 -1.41 2.01 14.58
C ARG A 108 -0.43 0.94 14.10
N PRO A 109 -0.89 -0.02 13.27
CA PRO A 109 0.01 -1.00 12.68
C PRO A 109 1.08 -0.27 11.89
N ASN A 110 2.30 -0.78 11.95
CA ASN A 110 3.42 -0.26 11.19
C ASN A 110 4.13 -1.43 10.52
N GLY A 111 5.46 -1.39 10.38
CA GLY A 111 6.36 -2.48 9.99
C GLY A 111 5.70 -3.83 9.72
N VAL A 112 5.65 -4.21 8.44
CA VAL A 112 5.14 -5.50 7.97
C VAL A 112 6.32 -6.35 7.53
N LEU A 113 6.39 -7.58 8.03
CA LEU A 113 7.42 -8.56 7.68
C LEU A 113 6.77 -9.92 7.49
N LEU A 114 7.09 -10.59 6.39
CA LEU A 114 6.61 -11.93 6.07
C LEU A 114 7.74 -12.95 6.20
N SER A 115 7.40 -14.14 6.70
CA SER A 115 8.30 -15.29 6.64
C SER A 115 8.39 -15.82 5.21
N ALA A 116 9.59 -16.29 4.84
CA ALA A 116 9.86 -16.91 3.54
C ALA A 116 9.33 -18.34 3.43
#